data_AF-A0A146LHI1-F1
#
_entry.id   AF-A0A146LHI1-F1
#
_cell.length_a   1.000
_cell.length_b   1.000
_cell.length_c   1.000
_cell.angle_alpha   90.00
_cell.angle_beta   90.00
_cell.angle_gamma   90.00
#
_symmetry.space_group_name_H-M   'P 1'
#
loop_
_entity.id
_entity.type
_entity.pdbx_description
1 polymer ?
#
loop_
_entity_poly.entity_id
_entity_poly.type
_entity_poly.pdbx_seq_one_letter_code
_entity_poly.pdbx_strand_id
1 'polypeptide(L)'
;MPDSCEKGVEHKDRFLVLVDKWTNCALEDVSKERVSEIFQDCVCVSIDQPRSLPSSNDKQADKLAKKIKTAIVDSTPKHVRVELTEALEENDFDQKFQRLHDMREKYKDRTQEAWRPPYVAKDHMRTDRVKIKEGQLNKLKLLISLKKLTIAGLKEKVQASSAASVKINESVNEIEENFTSIRKKSTALKESMEDVNHQLRLV
;
A
#
# COMPACT_ATOMS: atom_id res chain seq x y z
N MET A 1 24.09 11.90 14.35
CA MET A 1 22.77 11.96 13.68
C MET A 1 21.77 12.13 14.82
N PRO A 2 21.29 13.36 15.10
CA PRO A 2 20.29 13.54 16.16
C PRO A 2 19.00 12.83 15.76
N ASP A 3 18.39 12.16 16.73
CA ASP A 3 17.21 11.32 16.54
C ASP A 3 16.05 12.13 15.95
N SER A 4 15.29 11.52 15.04
CA SER A 4 14.17 12.19 14.35
C SER A 4 13.09 12.71 15.31
N CYS A 5 13.04 12.18 16.53
CA CYS A 5 12.19 12.66 17.62
C CYS A 5 12.62 14.06 18.11
N GLU A 6 13.92 14.34 18.19
CA GLU A 6 14.45 15.62 18.68
C GLU A 6 14.12 16.79 17.75
N LYS A 7 14.02 16.54 16.43
CA LYS A 7 13.73 17.58 15.43
C LYS A 7 12.26 17.98 15.38
N GLY A 8 11.35 17.05 15.68
CA GLY A 8 9.91 17.34 15.82
C GLY A 8 9.64 18.24 17.03
N VAL A 9 10.32 17.94 18.14
CA VAL A 9 10.32 18.79 19.34
C VAL A 9 10.94 20.17 19.02
N GLU A 10 12.05 20.22 18.27
CA GLU A 10 12.69 21.48 17.87
C GLU A 10 11.78 22.37 17.00
N HIS A 11 10.92 21.81 16.14
CA HIS A 11 9.98 22.58 15.34
C HIS A 11 8.77 23.08 16.14
N LYS A 12 8.28 22.28 17.08
CA LYS A 12 7.28 22.70 18.06
C LYS A 12 7.83 23.82 18.96
N ASP A 13 9.04 23.66 19.46
CA ASP A 13 9.70 24.68 20.29
C ASP A 13 9.97 25.95 19.49
N ARG A 14 10.37 25.86 18.22
CA ARG A 14 10.49 27.05 17.35
C ARG A 14 9.15 27.73 17.10
N PHE A 15 8.07 26.98 16.90
CA PHE A 15 6.74 27.55 16.71
C PHE A 15 6.22 28.19 18.00
N LEU A 16 6.40 27.53 19.15
CA LEU A 16 6.04 28.08 20.46
C LEU A 16 6.91 29.27 20.85
N VAL A 17 8.20 29.30 20.48
CA VAL A 17 9.08 30.47 20.63
C VAL A 17 8.64 31.61 19.72
N LEU A 18 8.13 31.32 18.50
CA LEU A 18 7.55 32.34 17.63
C LEU A 18 6.24 32.90 18.22
N VAL A 19 5.41 32.04 18.81
CA VAL A 19 4.19 32.43 19.53
C VAL A 19 4.55 33.22 20.81
N ASP A 20 5.56 32.82 21.57
CA ASP A 20 6.01 33.53 22.77
C ASP A 20 6.64 34.88 22.41
N LYS A 21 7.38 34.97 21.30
CA LYS A 21 7.85 36.24 20.73
C LYS A 21 6.68 37.12 20.27
N TRP A 22 5.63 36.52 19.73
CA TRP A 22 4.41 37.21 19.31
C TRP A 22 3.59 37.72 20.50
N THR A 23 3.51 36.97 21.60
CA THR A 23 2.81 37.38 22.83
C THR A 23 3.61 38.33 23.72
N ASN A 24 4.95 38.34 23.61
CA ASN A 24 5.84 39.25 24.36
C ASN A 24 6.26 40.49 23.55
N CYS A 25 5.71 40.71 22.36
CA CYS A 25 5.87 41.96 21.64
C CYS A 25 5.31 43.12 22.48
N ALA A 26 6.20 43.94 23.04
CA ALA A 26 5.81 45.19 23.67
C ALA A 26 5.24 46.16 22.61
N LEU A 27 4.35 47.06 23.04
CA LEU A 27 3.71 48.08 22.19
C LEU A 27 4.71 48.92 21.36
N GLU A 28 5.99 48.97 21.74
CA GLU A 28 7.04 49.71 21.04
C GLU A 28 7.62 48.95 19.82
N ASP A 29 7.55 47.61 19.80
CA ASP A 29 8.02 46.77 18.68
C ASP A 29 6.99 46.61 17.55
N VAL A 30 5.73 46.99 17.80
CA VAL A 30 4.64 46.99 16.81
C VAL A 30 4.83 48.11 15.75
N SER A 31 5.78 49.01 15.96
CA SER A 31 6.18 50.07 15.02
C SER A 31 6.92 49.55 13.76
N LYS A 32 7.30 48.27 13.71
CA LYS A 32 7.87 47.66 12.51
C LYS A 32 6.76 47.23 11.56
N GLU A 33 6.64 47.97 10.45
CA GLU A 33 5.62 47.94 9.39
C GLU A 33 4.96 46.59 9.06
N ARG A 34 5.67 45.45 9.10
CA ARG A 34 5.11 44.14 8.74
C ARG A 34 4.26 43.44 9.81
N VAL A 35 4.45 43.76 11.10
CA VAL A 35 3.63 43.18 12.18
C VAL A 35 2.39 44.06 12.43
N SER A 36 2.52 45.37 12.17
CA SER A 36 1.41 46.34 12.25
C SER A 36 0.29 46.04 11.26
N GLU A 37 0.60 45.70 10.01
CA GLU A 37 -0.44 45.41 8.98
C GLU A 37 -1.30 44.20 9.35
N ILE A 38 -0.69 43.11 9.83
CA ILE A 38 -1.43 41.89 10.19
C ILE A 38 -2.25 42.07 11.47
N PHE A 39 -1.77 42.88 12.42
CA PHE A 39 -2.49 43.17 13.66
C PHE A 39 -3.61 44.22 13.49
N GLN A 40 -3.45 45.21 12.61
CA GLN A 40 -4.45 46.24 12.36
C GLN A 40 -5.74 45.67 11.74
N ASP A 41 -5.62 44.62 10.92
CA ASP A 41 -6.77 43.99 10.27
C ASP A 41 -7.50 42.96 11.16
N CYS A 42 -6.84 42.35 12.15
CA CYS A 42 -7.43 41.30 12.99
C CYS A 42 -7.90 41.78 14.37
N VAL A 43 -7.34 42.86 14.91
CA VAL A 43 -7.71 43.39 16.23
C VAL A 43 -7.95 44.89 16.06
N CYS A 44 -9.22 45.29 15.92
CA CYS A 44 -9.67 46.67 15.72
C CYS A 44 -9.21 47.63 16.83
N VAL A 45 -7.93 48.05 16.81
CA VAL A 45 -7.40 49.08 17.71
C VAL A 45 -6.41 49.97 16.93
N SER A 46 -6.93 50.75 15.99
CA SER A 46 -6.17 51.86 15.40
C SER A 46 -5.89 52.92 16.47
N ILE A 47 -4.62 53.31 16.64
CA ILE A 47 -4.19 54.34 17.61
C ILE A 47 -3.99 55.71 16.96
N ASP A 48 -3.87 55.80 15.62
CA ASP A 48 -3.41 57.05 15.00
C ASP A 48 -4.55 57.94 14.51
N GLN A 49 -5.46 58.32 15.40
CA GLN A 49 -6.30 59.50 15.16
C GLN A 49 -6.22 60.46 16.36
N PRO A 50 -5.60 61.63 16.21
CA PRO A 50 -5.50 62.60 17.30
C PRO A 50 -6.89 63.21 17.52
N ARG A 51 -7.60 62.81 18.58
CA ARG A 51 -8.75 63.57 19.07
C ARG A 51 -8.26 64.76 19.90
N SER A 52 -8.71 65.93 19.49
CA SER A 52 -8.40 67.27 20.00
C SER A 52 -8.95 67.52 21.41
N LEU A 53 -8.09 68.16 22.23
CA LEU A 53 -8.29 68.85 23.53
C LEU A 53 -8.92 68.10 24.74
N PRO A 54 -8.37 68.30 25.96
CA PRO A 54 -8.74 67.51 27.14
C PRO A 54 -9.90 68.13 27.94
N SER A 55 -10.90 67.31 28.24
CA SER A 55 -11.89 67.50 29.30
C SER A 55 -11.40 66.83 30.58
N SER A 56 -11.63 67.40 31.76
CA SER A 56 -11.10 66.91 33.04
C SER A 56 -11.56 65.49 33.44
N ASN A 57 -12.52 64.91 32.71
CA ASN A 57 -12.95 63.52 32.87
C ASN A 57 -12.10 62.52 32.03
N ASP A 58 -11.25 63.00 31.13
CA ASP A 58 -10.49 62.18 30.19
C ASP A 58 -9.40 61.35 30.86
N LYS A 59 -8.82 61.81 31.99
CA LYS A 59 -7.79 61.02 32.69
C LYS A 59 -8.33 59.70 33.26
N GLN A 60 -9.60 59.67 33.65
CA GLN A 60 -10.25 58.43 34.14
C GLN A 60 -10.70 57.55 32.97
N ALA A 61 -11.23 58.17 31.90
CA ALA A 61 -11.58 57.47 30.67
C ALA A 61 -10.36 56.84 29.99
N ASP A 62 -9.24 57.55 29.90
CA ASP A 62 -7.96 57.06 29.39
C ASP A 62 -7.37 55.95 30.24
N LYS A 63 -7.51 56.04 31.58
CA LYS A 63 -7.06 54.98 32.49
C LYS A 63 -7.91 53.73 32.36
N LEU A 64 -9.22 53.88 32.14
CA LEU A 64 -10.13 52.76 31.87
C LEU A 64 -9.87 52.14 30.49
N ALA A 65 -9.70 52.96 29.46
CA ALA A 65 -9.36 52.51 28.11
C ALA A 65 -8.02 51.77 28.07
N LYS A 66 -7.00 52.27 28.79
CA LYS A 66 -5.72 51.57 28.96
C LYS A 66 -5.91 50.23 29.66
N LYS A 67 -6.70 50.17 30.74
CA LYS A 67 -6.98 48.91 31.46
C LYS A 67 -7.74 47.89 30.60
N ILE A 68 -8.76 48.32 29.85
CA ILE A 68 -9.52 47.46 28.94
C ILE A 68 -8.61 46.96 27.82
N LYS A 69 -7.78 47.82 27.25
CA LYS A 69 -6.82 47.45 26.22
C LYS A 69 -5.78 46.46 26.73
N THR A 70 -5.18 46.70 27.90
CA THR A 70 -4.25 45.75 28.53
C THR A 70 -4.94 44.42 28.81
N ALA A 71 -6.18 44.43 29.31
CA ALA A 71 -6.94 43.20 29.54
C ALA A 71 -7.20 42.42 28.25
N ILE A 72 -7.55 43.08 27.14
CA ILE A 72 -7.76 42.43 25.83
C ILE A 72 -6.43 41.91 25.27
N VAL A 73 -5.38 42.72 25.28
CA VAL A 73 -4.05 42.34 24.79
C VAL A 73 -3.44 41.19 25.60
N ASP A 74 -3.70 41.14 26.91
CA ASP A 74 -3.15 40.09 27.77
C ASP A 74 -4.00 38.81 27.79
N SER A 75 -5.31 38.91 27.54
CA SER A 75 -6.24 37.76 27.61
C SER A 75 -6.51 37.10 26.26
N THR A 76 -6.67 37.87 25.18
CA THR A 76 -7.01 37.32 23.87
C THR A 76 -5.95 36.38 23.31
N PRO A 77 -4.64 36.69 23.34
CA PRO A 77 -3.61 35.76 22.85
C PRO A 77 -3.51 34.48 23.69
N LYS A 78 -3.77 34.56 25.00
CA LYS A 78 -3.79 33.37 25.88
C LYS A 78 -4.95 32.46 25.54
N HIS A 79 -6.14 33.03 25.32
CA HIS A 79 -7.32 32.26 24.98
C HIS A 79 -7.19 31.60 23.60
N VAL A 80 -6.72 32.36 22.60
CA VAL A 80 -6.43 31.84 21.25
C VAL A 80 -5.39 30.72 21.30
N ARG A 81 -4.34 30.86 22.13
CA ARG A 81 -3.33 29.80 22.30
C ARG A 81 -3.91 28.53 22.90
N VAL A 82 -4.79 28.66 23.89
CA VAL A 82 -5.47 27.51 24.52
C VAL A 82 -6.36 26.82 23.50
N GLU A 83 -7.26 27.55 22.82
CA GLU A 83 -8.13 26.98 21.79
C GLU A 83 -7.36 26.34 20.64
N LEU A 84 -6.26 26.95 20.21
CA LEU A 84 -5.41 26.39 19.16
C LEU A 84 -4.71 25.11 19.62
N THR A 85 -4.23 25.08 20.86
CA THR A 85 -3.57 23.89 21.42
C THR A 85 -4.56 22.75 21.58
N GLU A 86 -5.75 23.03 22.11
CA GLU A 86 -6.84 22.05 22.21
C GLU A 86 -7.25 21.53 20.83
N ALA A 87 -7.44 22.40 19.84
CA ALA A 87 -7.76 21.98 18.47
C ALA A 87 -6.66 21.13 17.82
N LEU A 88 -5.38 21.42 18.12
CA LEU A 88 -4.23 20.65 17.65
C LEU A 88 -4.18 19.25 18.28
N GLU A 89 -4.47 19.15 19.57
CA GLU A 89 -4.50 17.91 20.33
C GLU A 89 -5.72 17.04 19.99
N GLU A 90 -6.94 17.60 19.98
CA GLU A 90 -8.19 16.87 19.67
C GLU A 90 -8.17 16.20 18.29
N ASN A 91 -7.46 16.79 17.34
CA ASN A 91 -7.40 16.31 15.97
C ASN A 91 -6.14 15.48 15.66
N ASP A 92 -5.31 15.19 16.66
CA ASP A 92 -4.01 14.51 16.50
C ASP A 92 -3.17 15.12 15.38
N PHE A 93 -3.15 16.45 15.27
CA PHE A 93 -2.48 17.12 14.16
C PHE A 93 -0.97 16.84 14.16
N ASP A 94 -0.36 16.63 15.33
CA ASP A 94 1.04 16.22 15.45
C ASP A 94 1.33 14.95 14.64
N GLN A 95 0.48 13.93 14.77
CA GLN A 95 0.65 12.68 14.03
C GLN A 95 0.40 12.86 12.53
N LYS A 96 -0.58 13.70 12.16
CA LYS A 96 -0.90 13.99 10.75
C LYS A 96 0.22 14.76 10.06
N PHE A 97 0.76 15.80 10.70
CA PHE A 97 1.90 16.56 10.18
C PHE A 97 3.15 15.70 10.07
N GLN A 98 3.40 14.83 11.06
CA GLN A 98 4.52 13.89 10.98
C GLN A 98 4.38 12.95 9.78
N ARG A 99 3.21 12.35 9.55
CA ARG A 99 2.95 11.49 8.38
C ARG A 99 3.13 12.24 7.07
N LEU A 100 2.69 13.50 6.99
CA LEU A 100 2.90 14.34 5.81
C LEU A 100 4.39 14.61 5.55
N HIS A 101 5.14 14.93 6.60
CA HIS A 101 6.59 15.15 6.51
C HIS A 101 7.31 13.88 6.04
N ASP A 102 7.00 12.72 6.62
CA ASP A 102 7.61 11.45 6.25
C ASP A 102 7.30 11.08 4.78
N MET A 103 6.07 11.33 4.33
CA MET A 103 5.71 11.15 2.91
C MET A 103 6.49 12.09 2.01
N ARG A 104 6.67 13.36 2.40
CA ARG A 104 7.46 14.33 1.63
C ARG A 104 8.91 13.85 1.49
N GLU A 105 9.57 13.47 2.59
CA GLU A 105 10.95 13.01 2.56
C GLU A 105 11.12 11.73 1.76
N LYS A 106 10.16 10.79 1.85
CA LYS A 106 10.19 9.52 1.10
C LYS A 106 10.11 9.72 -0.42
N TYR A 107 9.48 10.79 -0.88
CA TYR A 107 9.20 11.02 -2.31
C TYR A 107 9.87 12.27 -2.88
N LYS A 108 10.74 12.95 -2.13
CA LYS A 108 11.38 14.21 -2.54
C LYS A 108 12.17 14.13 -3.83
N ASP A 109 12.74 12.96 -4.13
CA ASP A 109 13.59 12.73 -5.31
C ASP A 109 12.79 12.25 -6.54
N ARG A 110 11.47 12.09 -6.43
CA ARG A 110 10.63 11.73 -7.58
C ARG A 110 10.49 12.95 -8.49
N THR A 111 11.04 12.85 -9.69
CA THR A 111 10.92 13.85 -10.76
C THR A 111 9.59 13.79 -11.51
N GLN A 112 8.79 12.74 -11.30
CA GLN A 112 7.46 12.60 -11.88
C GLN A 112 6.42 13.34 -11.06
N GLU A 113 5.54 14.07 -11.73
CA GLU A 113 4.40 14.70 -11.10
C GLU A 113 3.55 13.65 -10.37
N ALA A 114 3.33 13.88 -9.08
CA ALA A 114 2.54 12.98 -8.26
C ALA A 114 1.10 12.98 -8.75
N TRP A 115 0.59 11.80 -9.13
CA TRP A 115 -0.78 11.63 -9.58
C TRP A 115 -1.77 12.29 -8.60
N ARG A 116 -2.65 13.15 -9.13
CA ARG A 116 -3.72 13.82 -8.39
C ARG A 116 -5.06 13.19 -8.81
N PRO A 117 -5.97 12.89 -7.87
CA PRO A 117 -7.29 12.42 -8.23
C PRO A 117 -7.95 13.39 -9.23
N PRO A 118 -8.44 12.90 -10.37
CA PRO A 118 -9.30 13.72 -11.21
C PRO A 118 -10.57 14.05 -10.42
N TYR A 119 -11.23 15.17 -10.75
CA TYR A 119 -12.50 15.57 -10.13
C TYR A 119 -13.64 14.54 -10.28
N VAL A 120 -13.41 13.43 -11.01
CA VAL A 120 -14.35 12.34 -11.26
C VAL A 120 -13.91 11.07 -10.53
N ALA A 121 -14.62 10.74 -9.44
CA ALA A 121 -14.36 9.57 -8.60
C ALA A 121 -14.34 8.21 -9.36
N LYS A 122 -15.00 8.13 -10.51
CA LYS A 122 -15.04 6.92 -11.34
C LYS A 122 -13.66 6.49 -11.83
N ASP A 123 -12.77 7.42 -12.14
CA ASP A 123 -11.45 7.09 -12.71
C ASP A 123 -10.44 6.65 -11.63
N HIS A 124 -10.63 7.11 -10.39
CA HIS A 124 -9.86 6.61 -9.25
C HIS A 124 -10.20 5.14 -8.95
N MET A 125 -11.49 4.80 -8.84
CA MET A 125 -11.94 3.42 -8.63
C MET A 125 -11.57 2.48 -9.78
N ARG A 126 -11.52 2.99 -11.02
CA ARG A 126 -11.05 2.21 -12.18
C ARG A 126 -9.58 1.81 -12.04
N THR A 127 -8.72 2.72 -11.58
CA THR A 127 -7.28 2.47 -11.47
C THR A 127 -6.96 1.37 -10.46
N ASP A 128 -7.58 1.41 -9.28
CA ASP A 128 -7.38 0.37 -8.26
C ASP A 128 -7.98 -0.98 -8.71
N ARG A 129 -9.15 -0.93 -9.35
CA ARG A 129 -9.78 -2.11 -9.93
C ARG A 129 -8.92 -2.75 -11.03
N VAL A 130 -8.24 -1.95 -11.85
CA VAL A 130 -7.32 -2.44 -12.89
C VAL A 130 -6.15 -3.17 -12.25
N LYS A 131 -5.49 -2.60 -11.25
CA LYS A 131 -4.36 -3.26 -10.55
C LYS A 131 -4.77 -4.61 -9.94
N ILE A 132 -5.94 -4.66 -9.31
CA ILE A 132 -6.48 -5.92 -8.75
C ILE A 132 -6.72 -6.94 -9.88
N LYS A 133 -7.33 -6.51 -10.99
CA LYS A 133 -7.62 -7.37 -12.14
C LYS A 133 -6.35 -7.85 -12.84
N GLU A 134 -5.31 -7.04 -12.93
CA GLU A 134 -4.00 -7.43 -13.44
C GLU A 134 -3.36 -8.52 -12.57
N GLY A 135 -3.42 -8.37 -11.24
CA GLY A 135 -2.98 -9.41 -10.30
C GLY A 135 -3.73 -10.73 -10.48
N GLN A 136 -5.05 -10.67 -10.62
CA GLN A 136 -5.90 -11.84 -10.89
C GLN A 136 -5.54 -12.50 -12.24
N LEU A 137 -5.33 -11.69 -13.28
CA LEU A 137 -4.96 -12.16 -14.61
C LEU A 137 -3.61 -12.88 -14.60
N ASN A 138 -2.61 -12.32 -13.92
CA ASN A 138 -1.28 -12.94 -13.81
C ASN A 138 -1.33 -14.27 -13.08
N LYS A 139 -2.12 -14.38 -12.00
CA LYS A 139 -2.33 -15.65 -11.28
C LYS A 139 -3.00 -16.71 -12.16
N LEU A 140 -4.01 -16.32 -12.94
CA LEU A 140 -4.68 -17.23 -13.87
C LEU A 140 -3.75 -17.69 -15.00
N LYS A 141 -2.94 -16.78 -15.57
CA LYS A 141 -1.94 -17.13 -16.58
C LYS A 141 -0.96 -18.18 -16.05
N LEU A 142 -0.45 -18.00 -14.82
CA LEU A 142 0.44 -18.97 -14.19
C LEU A 142 -0.22 -20.34 -14.03
N LEU A 143 -1.46 -20.39 -13.53
CA LEU A 143 -2.21 -21.64 -13.37
C LEU A 143 -2.44 -22.35 -14.70
N ILE A 144 -2.78 -21.60 -15.75
CA ILE A 144 -2.94 -22.16 -17.09
C ILE A 144 -1.64 -22.77 -17.60
N SER A 145 -0.51 -22.07 -17.44
CA SER A 145 0.82 -22.57 -17.84
C SER A 145 1.19 -23.85 -17.09
N LEU A 146 0.95 -23.90 -15.77
CA LEU A 146 1.19 -25.10 -14.97
C LEU A 146 0.32 -26.28 -15.44
N LYS A 147 -0.99 -26.05 -15.65
CA LYS A 147 -1.90 -27.10 -16.14
C LYS A 147 -1.48 -27.61 -17.52
N LYS A 148 -1.03 -26.73 -18.43
CA LYS A 148 -0.52 -27.13 -19.75
C LYS A 148 0.69 -28.06 -19.63
N LEU A 149 1.65 -27.73 -18.75
CA LEU A 149 2.81 -28.58 -18.49
C LEU A 149 2.40 -29.94 -17.91
N THR A 150 1.48 -29.97 -16.94
CA THR A 150 0.98 -31.24 -16.37
C THR A 150 0.29 -32.10 -17.43
N ILE A 151 -0.55 -31.50 -18.28
CA ILE A 151 -1.23 -32.22 -19.37
C ILE A 151 -0.22 -32.79 -20.37
N ALA A 152 0.80 -32.02 -20.73
CA ALA A 152 1.86 -32.51 -21.62
C ALA A 152 2.58 -33.73 -21.02
N GLY A 153 3.01 -33.65 -19.76
CA GLY A 153 3.66 -34.77 -19.08
C GLY A 153 2.75 -36.00 -18.89
N LEU A 154 1.45 -35.80 -18.63
CA LEU A 154 0.49 -36.90 -18.59
C LEU A 154 0.28 -37.53 -19.96
N LYS A 155 0.22 -36.73 -21.03
CA LYS A 155 0.10 -37.21 -22.41
C LYS A 155 1.27 -38.11 -22.79
N GLU A 156 2.50 -37.71 -22.46
CA GLU A 156 3.71 -38.52 -22.68
C GLU A 156 3.64 -39.86 -21.95
N LYS A 157 3.23 -39.85 -20.66
CA LYS A 157 3.07 -41.08 -19.88
C LYS A 157 2.00 -42.02 -20.46
N VAL A 158 0.87 -41.48 -20.91
CA VAL A 158 -0.19 -42.27 -21.56
C VAL A 158 0.30 -42.88 -22.87
N GLN A 159 1.03 -42.11 -23.69
CA GLN A 159 1.61 -42.62 -24.93
C GLN A 159 2.65 -43.73 -24.66
N ALA A 160 3.53 -43.54 -23.68
CA ALA A 160 4.50 -44.56 -23.28
C ALA A 160 3.82 -45.84 -22.77
N SER A 161 2.77 -45.69 -21.95
CA SER A 161 1.97 -46.83 -21.47
C SER A 161 1.28 -47.56 -22.61
N SER A 162 0.69 -46.83 -23.56
CA SER A 162 0.02 -47.42 -24.73
C SER A 162 1.02 -48.19 -25.60
N ALA A 163 2.20 -47.63 -25.86
CA ALA A 163 3.26 -48.31 -26.60
C ALA A 163 3.75 -49.58 -25.89
N ALA A 164 3.86 -49.54 -24.56
CA ALA A 164 4.20 -50.73 -23.78
C ALA A 164 3.11 -51.81 -23.86
N SER A 165 1.83 -51.45 -23.81
CA SER A 165 0.72 -52.39 -23.98
C SER A 165 0.73 -53.06 -25.37
N VAL A 166 1.03 -52.31 -26.43
CA VAL A 166 1.16 -52.90 -27.79
C VAL A 166 2.27 -53.95 -27.81
N LYS A 167 3.45 -53.63 -27.26
CA LYS A 167 4.57 -54.60 -27.18
C LYS A 167 4.22 -55.84 -26.37
N ILE A 168 3.53 -55.67 -25.23
CA ILE A 168 3.08 -56.81 -24.42
C ILE A 168 2.14 -57.70 -25.24
N ASN A 169 1.21 -57.09 -26.00
CA ASN A 169 0.27 -57.83 -26.82
C ASN A 169 0.98 -58.59 -27.96
N GLU A 170 1.99 -57.99 -28.59
CA GLU A 170 2.85 -58.67 -29.58
C GLU A 170 3.57 -59.87 -28.97
N SER A 171 4.19 -59.71 -27.78
CA SER A 171 4.86 -60.82 -27.10
C SER A 171 3.90 -61.93 -26.67
N VAL A 172 2.67 -61.60 -26.25
CA VAL A 172 1.64 -62.59 -25.92
C VAL A 172 1.26 -63.40 -27.17
N ASN A 173 1.07 -62.74 -28.31
CA ASN A 173 0.79 -63.43 -29.57
C ASN A 173 1.93 -64.38 -29.97
N GLU A 174 3.19 -63.96 -29.86
CA GLU A 174 4.35 -64.83 -30.12
C GLU A 174 4.38 -66.05 -29.18
N ILE A 175 4.06 -65.85 -27.90
CA ILE A 175 3.95 -66.94 -26.93
C ILE A 175 2.84 -67.92 -27.33
N GLU A 176 1.67 -67.44 -27.74
CA GLU A 176 0.56 -68.27 -28.20
C GLU A 176 0.93 -69.07 -29.46
N GLU A 177 1.59 -68.44 -30.44
CA GLU A 177 2.10 -69.12 -31.64
C GLU A 177 3.12 -70.21 -31.28
N ASN A 178 4.04 -69.91 -30.37
CA ASN A 178 5.01 -70.90 -29.88
C ASN A 178 4.32 -72.07 -29.17
N PHE A 179 3.33 -71.81 -28.30
CA PHE A 179 2.56 -72.85 -27.62
C PHE A 179 1.79 -73.73 -28.60
N THR A 180 1.13 -73.15 -29.60
CA THR A 180 0.41 -73.93 -30.62
C THR A 180 1.36 -74.78 -31.46
N SER A 181 2.55 -74.27 -31.80
CA SER A 181 3.59 -75.01 -32.51
C SER A 181 4.13 -76.20 -31.69
N ILE A 182 4.41 -75.98 -30.40
CA ILE A 182 4.81 -77.05 -29.46
C ILE A 182 3.71 -78.11 -29.35
N ARG A 183 2.45 -77.69 -29.22
CA ARG A 183 1.29 -78.59 -29.11
C ARG A 183 1.17 -79.49 -30.35
N LYS A 184 1.29 -78.91 -31.55
CA LYS A 184 1.28 -79.65 -32.83
C LYS A 184 2.43 -80.66 -32.93
N LYS A 185 3.65 -80.27 -32.53
CA LYS A 185 4.80 -81.19 -32.50
C LYS A 185 4.58 -82.34 -31.50
N SER A 186 4.00 -82.05 -30.34
CA SER A 186 3.70 -83.08 -29.33
C SER A 186 2.61 -84.06 -29.79
N THR A 187 1.57 -83.60 -30.48
CA THR A 187 0.55 -84.51 -31.04
C THR A 187 1.13 -85.39 -32.15
N ALA A 188 1.93 -84.82 -33.05
CA ALA A 188 2.59 -85.60 -34.10
C ALA A 188 3.55 -86.66 -33.53
N LEU A 189 4.27 -86.35 -32.44
CA LEU A 189 5.13 -87.31 -31.75
C LEU A 189 4.32 -88.47 -31.14
N LYS A 190 3.16 -88.18 -30.54
CA LYS A 190 2.27 -89.22 -29.99
C LYS A 190 1.75 -90.14 -31.08
N GLU A 191 1.25 -89.57 -32.18
CA GLU A 191 0.75 -90.33 -33.33
C GLU A 191 1.84 -91.23 -33.92
N SER A 192 3.07 -90.72 -34.06
CA SER A 192 4.21 -91.50 -34.52
C SER A 192 4.58 -92.64 -33.56
N MET A 193 4.55 -92.42 -32.23
CA MET A 193 4.77 -93.49 -31.25
C MET A 193 3.67 -94.56 -31.29
N GLU A 194 2.42 -94.16 -31.49
CA GLU A 194 1.29 -95.08 -31.62
C GLU A 194 1.43 -95.95 -32.88
N ASP A 195 1.86 -95.37 -34.01
CA ASP A 195 2.12 -96.10 -35.25
C ASP A 195 3.26 -97.12 -35.09
N VAL A 196 4.39 -96.73 -34.47
CA VAL A 196 5.49 -97.65 -34.15
C VAL A 196 5.03 -98.79 -33.25
N ASN A 197 4.25 -98.48 -32.20
CA ASN A 197 3.68 -99.51 -31.32
C ASN A 197 2.71 -100.44 -32.07
N HIS A 198 1.95 -99.94 -33.03
CA HIS A 198 1.05 -100.76 -33.83
C HIS A 198 1.84 -101.69 -34.76
N GLN A 199 2.89 -101.20 -35.41
CA GLN A 199 3.77 -102.01 -36.26
C GLN A 199 4.44 -103.14 -35.46
N LEU A 200 4.91 -102.85 -34.24
CA LEU A 200 5.50 -103.86 -33.34
C LEU A 200 4.52 -104.96 -32.91
N ARG A 201 3.21 -104.70 -32.89
CA ARG A 201 2.18 -105.71 -32.54
C ARG A 201 1.81 -106.65 -33.70
N LEU A 202 2.20 -106.29 -34.93
CA LEU A 202 1.90 -107.06 -36.14
C LEU A 202 3.03 -108.00 -36.57
N VAL A 203 4.18 -107.94 -35.90
CA VAL A 203 5.35 -108.81 -36.06
C VAL A 203 5.36 -109.86 -34.96
#